data_AF-A0A5E4KEK5-F1
#
_entry.id   AF-A0A5E4KEK5-F1
#
_cell.length_a   1.000
_cell.length_b   1.000
_cell.length_c   1.000
_cell.angle_alpha   90.00
_cell.angle_beta   90.00
_cell.angle_gamma   90.00
#
_symmetry.space_group_name_H-M   'P 1'
#
loop_
_entity.id
_entity.type
_entity.pdbx_description
1 polymer ?
#
loop_
_entity_poly.entity_id
_entity_poly.type
_entity_poly.pdbx_seq_one_letter_code
_entity_poly.pdbx_strand_id
1 'polypeptide(L)'
;MILRTFTLTLRSTRPIHAPASLLRGFFATKFNEYSLLHQHNADKFIYRYPLVQYKMIDDAPMVIGINDGAEVLKQIYDKYDEIKLGEEVYEIVEKGIAVRNQEFGITDKIYSYEFATPWLALNQENYMRYYGMSGMEERKEFLRKTLIANLISMSKSLDYQVPGMIKCDVDVKIRKSRLKDVNVMSFIGGFCANFLIPDYLGIGKSVSRGFGAVIKSDVRNPDK
;
A
#
# COMPACT_ATOMS: atom_id res chain seq x y z
N MET A 1 16.21 -6.28 -6.94
CA MET A 1 16.09 -7.53 -6.14
C MET A 1 14.81 -8.26 -6.54
N ILE A 2 14.61 -9.49 -6.06
CA ILE A 2 13.35 -10.22 -6.21
C ILE A 2 12.62 -10.20 -4.88
N LEU A 3 11.33 -9.85 -4.90
CA LEU A 3 10.42 -10.01 -3.76
C LEU A 3 9.51 -11.21 -4.01
N ARG A 4 9.32 -12.03 -2.98
CA ARG A 4 8.26 -13.04 -2.97
C ARG A 4 6.98 -12.38 -2.46
N THR A 5 5.89 -12.49 -3.21
CA THR A 5 4.59 -11.95 -2.80
C THR A 5 3.54 -13.04 -2.76
N PHE A 6 2.66 -12.99 -1.76
CA PHE A 6 1.42 -13.76 -1.69
C PHE A 6 0.27 -12.77 -1.65
N THR A 7 -0.60 -12.80 -2.64
CA THR A 7 -1.81 -12.00 -2.68
C THR A 7 -3.02 -12.89 -2.45
N LEU A 8 -3.83 -12.52 -1.48
CA LEU A 8 -5.09 -13.14 -1.12
C LEU A 8 -6.23 -12.17 -1.43
N THR A 9 -7.20 -12.61 -2.22
CA THR A 9 -8.47 -11.90 -2.41
C THR A 9 -9.61 -12.71 -1.83
N LEU A 10 -10.60 -12.04 -1.24
CA LEU A 10 -11.75 -12.70 -0.62
C LEU A 10 -13.02 -12.27 -1.34
N ARG A 11 -13.92 -13.21 -1.61
CA ARG A 11 -15.30 -12.91 -2.02
C ARG A 11 -16.26 -13.55 -1.03
N SER A 12 -17.30 -12.80 -0.70
CA SER A 12 -18.37 -13.22 0.20
C SER A 12 -19.71 -13.34 -0.50
N THR A 13 -20.68 -13.92 0.19
CA THR A 13 -22.07 -14.05 -0.27
C THR A 13 -22.75 -12.71 -0.60
N ARG A 14 -22.27 -11.61 -0.01
CA ARG A 14 -22.73 -10.23 -0.25
C ARG A 14 -21.55 -9.26 -0.38
N PRO A 15 -21.70 -8.07 -1.00
CA PRO A 15 -20.65 -7.05 -1.08
C PRO A 15 -20.12 -6.64 0.29
N ILE A 16 -18.82 -6.35 0.38
CA ILE A 16 -18.16 -5.92 1.62
C ILE A 16 -17.86 -4.43 1.53
N HIS A 17 -18.62 -3.64 2.29
CA HIS A 17 -18.37 -2.20 2.42
C HIS A 17 -17.75 -1.90 3.78
N ALA A 18 -16.44 -2.14 3.90
CA ALA A 18 -15.70 -1.92 5.13
C ALA A 18 -14.35 -1.26 4.85
N PRO A 19 -13.82 -0.42 5.75
CA PRO A 19 -12.46 0.08 5.59
C PRO A 19 -11.44 -1.04 5.80
N ALA A 20 -10.34 -1.01 5.04
CA ALA A 20 -9.24 -1.98 5.14
C ALA A 20 -8.64 -2.09 6.57
N SER A 21 -8.84 -1.08 7.43
CA SER A 21 -8.45 -1.16 8.84
C SER A 21 -9.22 -2.21 9.64
N LEU A 22 -10.49 -2.48 9.30
CA LEU A 22 -11.26 -3.56 9.92
C LEU A 22 -10.78 -4.92 9.43
N LEU A 23 -10.43 -5.04 8.14
CA LEU A 23 -9.81 -6.24 7.60
C LEU A 23 -8.50 -6.55 8.33
N ARG A 24 -7.63 -5.56 8.50
CA ARG A 24 -6.43 -5.68 9.34
C ARG A 24 -6.78 -6.13 10.76
N GLY A 25 -7.81 -5.54 11.36
CA GLY A 25 -8.27 -5.86 12.71
C GLY A 25 -8.66 -7.33 12.86
N PHE A 26 -9.40 -7.88 11.88
CA PHE A 26 -9.78 -9.28 11.84
C PHE A 26 -8.55 -10.21 11.86
N PHE A 27 -7.63 -10.04 10.91
CA PHE A 27 -6.42 -10.88 10.84
C PHE A 27 -5.51 -10.71 12.06
N ALA A 28 -5.33 -9.48 12.54
CA ALA A 28 -4.55 -9.18 13.73
C ALA A 28 -5.12 -9.85 14.99
N THR A 29 -6.45 -9.99 15.08
CA THR A 29 -7.13 -10.57 16.25
C THR A 29 -7.16 -12.09 16.16
N LYS A 30 -7.51 -12.63 15.00
CA LYS A 30 -7.67 -14.07 14.78
C LYS A 30 -6.34 -14.83 14.78
N PHE A 31 -5.28 -14.17 14.31
CA PHE A 31 -3.95 -14.74 14.15
C PHE A 31 -2.92 -13.91 14.94
N ASN A 32 -3.22 -13.70 16.22
CA ASN A 32 -2.44 -12.84 17.12
C ASN A 32 -1.04 -13.38 17.44
N GLU A 33 -0.76 -14.64 17.11
CA GLU A 33 0.54 -15.26 17.27
C GLU A 33 1.56 -14.76 16.23
N TYR A 34 1.10 -14.19 15.10
CA TYR A 34 1.98 -13.66 14.05
C TYR A 34 2.15 -12.14 14.16
N SER A 35 3.29 -11.71 14.71
CA SER A 35 3.66 -10.29 14.87
C SER A 35 3.57 -9.46 13.58
N LEU A 36 3.81 -10.08 12.41
CA LEU A 36 3.70 -9.41 11.10
C LEU A 36 2.28 -8.94 10.76
N LEU A 37 1.24 -9.57 11.32
CA LEU A 37 -0.16 -9.25 11.05
C LEU A 37 -0.66 -8.06 11.87
N HIS A 38 -0.09 -7.84 13.06
CA HIS A 38 -0.51 -6.80 13.99
C HIS A 38 0.54 -5.71 14.26
N GLN A 39 1.81 -5.91 13.91
CA GLN A 39 2.89 -4.90 13.98
C GLN A 39 3.02 -4.20 15.34
N HIS A 40 2.71 -4.90 16.42
CA HIS A 40 2.89 -4.42 17.80
C HIS A 40 3.84 -5.39 18.51
N ASN A 41 4.97 -4.88 19.00
CA ASN A 41 5.72 -5.48 20.09
C ASN A 41 5.75 -4.46 21.23
N ALA A 42 5.13 -4.82 22.36
CA ALA A 42 5.31 -4.20 23.68
C ALA A 42 5.55 -2.67 23.67
N ASP A 43 4.53 -1.89 23.35
CA ASP A 43 4.48 -0.42 23.47
C ASP A 43 5.38 0.44 22.57
N LYS A 44 6.04 -0.12 21.54
CA LYS A 44 6.78 0.67 20.55
C LYS A 44 6.27 0.46 19.13
N PHE A 45 5.97 1.56 18.44
CA PHE A 45 5.72 1.54 16.99
C PHE A 45 6.99 1.08 16.26
N ILE A 46 6.91 -0.06 15.58
CA ILE A 46 7.96 -0.50 14.67
C ILE A 46 7.86 0.39 13.43
N TYR A 47 8.80 1.31 13.25
CA TYR A 47 8.94 2.16 12.06
C TYR A 47 9.52 1.38 10.87
N ARG A 48 8.93 0.22 10.53
CA ARG A 48 9.32 -0.59 9.37
C ARG A 48 8.16 -0.67 8.39
N TYR A 49 8.48 -0.69 7.10
CA TYR A 49 7.50 -0.96 6.06
C TYR A 49 6.76 -2.28 6.34
N PRO A 50 5.41 -2.28 6.25
CA PRO A 50 4.61 -3.45 6.61
C PRO A 50 4.74 -4.57 5.57
N LEU A 51 5.22 -5.74 6.01
CA LEU A 51 5.32 -6.94 5.19
C LEU A 51 3.97 -7.62 4.92
N VAL A 52 2.92 -7.26 5.69
CA VAL A 52 1.53 -7.63 5.40
C VAL A 52 0.69 -6.38 5.34
N GLN A 53 -0.08 -6.23 4.26
CA GLN A 53 -0.87 -5.05 3.97
C GLN A 53 -2.28 -5.43 3.57
N TYR A 54 -3.25 -4.65 4.04
CA TYR A 54 -4.68 -4.92 3.87
C TYR A 54 -5.28 -3.82 3.03
N LYS A 55 -6.09 -4.17 2.03
CA LYS A 55 -6.65 -3.24 1.03
C LYS A 55 -8.09 -3.61 0.71
N MET A 56 -8.84 -2.62 0.24
CA MET A 56 -10.10 -2.83 -0.46
C MET A 56 -9.87 -2.31 -1.88
N ILE A 57 -9.86 -3.22 -2.86
CA ILE A 57 -9.65 -2.92 -4.27
C ILE A 57 -10.92 -3.37 -4.99
N ASP A 58 -11.56 -2.47 -5.74
CA ASP A 58 -12.82 -2.73 -6.44
C ASP A 58 -13.87 -3.41 -5.55
N ASP A 59 -14.04 -2.87 -4.33
CA ASP A 59 -14.92 -3.37 -3.27
C ASP A 59 -14.65 -4.83 -2.82
N ALA A 60 -13.50 -5.39 -3.16
CA ALA A 60 -13.04 -6.70 -2.73
C ALA A 60 -11.90 -6.58 -1.68
N PRO A 61 -11.98 -7.31 -0.55
CA PRO A 61 -10.87 -7.44 0.38
C PRO A 61 -9.66 -8.09 -0.28
N MET A 62 -8.51 -7.44 -0.11
CA MET A 62 -7.22 -7.93 -0.57
C MET A 62 -6.19 -7.85 0.56
N VAL A 63 -5.41 -8.93 0.72
CA VAL A 63 -4.28 -8.99 1.64
C VAL A 63 -3.04 -9.37 0.85
N ILE A 64 -1.98 -8.57 0.96
CA ILE A 64 -0.69 -8.85 0.31
C ILE A 64 0.40 -9.03 1.36
N GLY A 65 1.09 -10.16 1.27
CA GLY A 65 2.25 -10.53 2.07
C GLY A 65 3.52 -10.46 1.23
N ILE A 66 4.62 -9.97 1.81
CA ILE A 66 5.92 -9.77 1.17
C ILE A 66 6.98 -10.55 1.94
N ASN A 67 7.77 -11.38 1.25
CA ASN A 67 8.79 -12.24 1.83
C ASN A 67 8.24 -13.02 3.03
N ASP A 68 8.69 -12.76 4.26
CA ASP A 68 8.18 -13.41 5.47
C ASP A 68 6.66 -13.21 5.65
N GLY A 69 6.12 -12.06 5.24
CA GLY A 69 4.68 -11.82 5.25
C GLY A 69 3.93 -12.74 4.28
N ALA A 70 4.56 -13.15 3.17
CA ALA A 70 3.99 -14.12 2.24
C ALA A 70 3.93 -15.52 2.86
N GLU A 71 4.95 -15.92 3.62
CA GLU A 71 4.95 -17.20 4.35
C GLU A 71 3.89 -17.24 5.45
N VAL A 72 3.65 -16.13 6.15
CA VAL A 72 2.56 -16.02 7.11
C VAL A 72 1.20 -16.17 6.44
N LEU A 73 0.94 -15.47 5.33
CA LEU A 73 -0.33 -15.61 4.62
C LEU A 73 -0.58 -17.05 4.13
N LYS A 74 0.46 -17.71 3.64
CA LYS A 74 0.40 -19.12 3.22
C LYS A 74 -0.02 -20.06 4.36
N GLN A 75 0.26 -19.73 5.62
CA GLN A 75 -0.11 -20.55 6.78
C GLN A 75 -1.53 -20.32 7.30
N ILE A 76 -2.19 -19.23 6.89
CA ILE A 76 -3.45 -18.79 7.50
C ILE A 76 -4.62 -18.65 6.52
N TYR A 77 -4.36 -18.59 5.21
CA TYR A 77 -5.37 -18.23 4.21
C TYR A 77 -6.61 -19.16 4.21
N ASP A 78 -6.45 -20.42 4.64
CA ASP A 78 -7.49 -21.44 4.68
C ASP A 78 -8.11 -21.67 6.07
N LYS A 79 -7.63 -20.98 7.11
CA LYS A 79 -8.03 -21.21 8.52
C LYS A 79 -9.31 -20.47 8.97
N TYR A 80 -10.15 -20.05 8.03
CA TYR A 80 -11.39 -19.33 8.33
C TYR A 80 -12.36 -19.38 7.17
N ASP A 81 -13.64 -19.55 7.47
CA ASP A 81 -14.71 -19.51 6.46
C ASP A 81 -15.55 -18.24 6.57
N GLU A 82 -15.37 -17.48 7.65
CA GLU A 82 -16.03 -16.21 7.89
C GLU A 82 -15.03 -15.14 8.32
N ILE A 83 -15.32 -13.89 7.94
CA ILE A 83 -14.63 -12.71 8.47
C ILE A 83 -15.63 -11.78 9.19
N LYS A 84 -15.24 -11.29 10.37
CA LYS A 84 -15.99 -10.27 11.10
C LYS A 84 -15.33 -8.91 10.91
N LEU A 85 -16.07 -7.96 10.34
CA LEU A 85 -15.59 -6.60 10.05
C LEU A 85 -16.50 -5.57 10.75
N GLY A 86 -16.11 -5.14 11.93
CA GLY A 86 -16.99 -4.34 12.81
C GLY A 86 -18.06 -5.24 13.41
N GLU A 87 -19.33 -4.85 13.31
CA GLU A 87 -20.45 -5.67 13.77
C GLU A 87 -20.93 -6.69 12.72
N GLU A 88 -20.48 -6.54 11.48
CA GLU A 88 -20.92 -7.37 10.35
C GLU A 88 -20.07 -8.64 10.23
N VAL A 89 -20.74 -9.77 9.98
CA VAL A 89 -20.11 -11.05 9.63
C VAL A 89 -20.35 -11.35 8.16
N TYR A 90 -19.32 -11.85 7.48
CA TYR A 90 -19.34 -12.21 6.07
C TYR A 90 -18.83 -13.63 5.90
N GLU A 91 -19.67 -14.49 5.35
CA GLU A 91 -19.28 -15.83 4.87
C GLU A 91 -18.44 -15.67 3.60
N ILE A 92 -17.25 -16.28 3.61
CA ILE A 92 -16.30 -16.28 2.49
C ILE A 92 -16.54 -17.50 1.63
N VAL A 93 -17.00 -17.27 0.41
CA VAL A 93 -17.32 -18.32 -0.57
C VAL A 93 -16.18 -18.58 -1.54
N GLU A 94 -15.26 -17.61 -1.71
CA GLU A 94 -14.12 -17.74 -2.62
C GLU A 94 -12.88 -17.07 -2.03
N LYS A 95 -11.73 -17.73 -2.20
CA LYS A 95 -10.40 -17.23 -1.85
C LYS A 95 -9.51 -17.30 -3.08
N GLY A 96 -9.17 -16.15 -3.66
CA GLY A 96 -8.22 -16.06 -4.76
C GLY A 96 -6.79 -15.97 -4.23
N ILE A 97 -5.87 -16.76 -4.78
CA ILE A 97 -4.47 -16.80 -4.35
C ILE A 97 -3.55 -16.57 -5.55
N ALA A 98 -2.62 -15.63 -5.41
CA ALA A 98 -1.53 -15.45 -6.36
C ALA A 98 -0.19 -15.40 -5.62
N VAL A 99 0.71 -16.34 -5.93
CA VAL A 99 2.08 -16.35 -5.42
C VAL A 99 3.03 -16.02 -6.55
N ARG A 100 3.87 -15.00 -6.38
CA ARG A 100 4.77 -14.51 -7.43
C ARG A 100 6.14 -14.17 -6.87
N ASN A 101 7.16 -14.36 -7.68
CA ASN A 101 8.47 -13.75 -7.51
C ASN A 101 8.55 -12.57 -8.48
N GLN A 102 8.70 -11.36 -7.95
CA GLN A 102 8.55 -10.13 -8.73
C GLN A 102 9.77 -9.24 -8.56
N GLU A 103 10.17 -8.59 -9.65
CA GLU A 103 11.26 -7.62 -9.63
C GLU A 103 10.87 -6.39 -8.81
N PHE A 104 11.80 -5.91 -8.00
CA PHE A 104 11.67 -4.70 -7.21
C PHE A 104 13.00 -3.96 -7.21
N GLY A 105 12.96 -2.65 -7.49
CA GLY A 105 14.15 -1.81 -7.45
C GLY A 105 14.28 -0.85 -8.63
N ILE A 106 15.44 -0.21 -8.72
CA ILE A 106 15.75 0.75 -9.78
C ILE A 106 15.89 0.05 -11.13
N THR A 107 15.63 0.77 -12.20
CA THR A 107 15.63 0.27 -13.59
C THR A 107 16.11 1.36 -14.54
N ASP A 108 16.60 0.99 -15.72
CA ASP A 108 16.97 1.94 -16.78
C ASP A 108 15.76 2.50 -17.54
N LYS A 109 14.60 1.83 -17.42
CA LYS A 109 13.33 2.24 -18.01
C LYS A 109 12.47 2.98 -16.99
N ILE A 110 11.69 3.94 -17.48
CA ILE A 110 10.63 4.62 -16.71
C ILE A 110 9.32 3.84 -16.90
N TYR A 111 8.61 3.60 -15.81
CA TYR A 111 7.30 2.97 -15.79
C TYR A 111 6.27 3.92 -15.20
N SER A 112 5.05 3.87 -15.75
CA SER A 112 3.90 4.61 -15.23
C SER A 112 3.14 3.76 -14.23
N TYR A 113 2.61 4.41 -13.19
CA TYR A 113 1.83 3.81 -12.13
C TYR A 113 0.62 4.67 -11.80
N GLU A 114 -0.47 4.03 -11.43
CA GLU A 114 -1.64 4.68 -10.84
C GLU A 114 -1.79 4.28 -9.38
N PHE A 115 -2.24 5.22 -8.55
CA PHE A 115 -2.64 4.94 -7.18
C PHE A 115 -4.03 4.27 -7.16
N ALA A 116 -4.05 2.95 -7.02
CA ALA A 116 -5.26 2.16 -6.84
C ALA A 116 -6.00 2.49 -5.53
N THR A 117 -5.28 3.02 -4.53
CA THR A 117 -5.89 3.62 -3.33
C THR A 117 -5.23 4.96 -3.00
N PRO A 118 -5.94 5.88 -2.32
CA PRO A 118 -5.41 7.22 -2.07
C PRO A 118 -4.03 7.18 -1.39
N TRP A 119 -3.09 7.96 -1.93
CA TRP A 119 -1.75 8.09 -1.40
C TRP A 119 -1.70 9.09 -0.25
N LEU A 120 -1.36 8.61 0.94
CA LEU A 120 -1.14 9.46 2.11
C LEU A 120 0.33 9.89 2.18
N ALA A 121 0.67 10.96 1.45
CA ALA A 121 2.05 11.42 1.28
C ALA A 121 2.60 12.17 2.52
N LEU A 122 1.76 13.00 3.14
CA LEU A 122 2.21 14.05 4.07
C LEU A 122 2.07 13.63 5.54
N ASN A 123 3.02 14.02 6.39
CA ASN A 123 2.79 14.07 7.85
C ASN A 123 2.20 15.45 8.20
N GLN A 124 1.90 15.67 9.48
CA GLN A 124 1.36 16.94 9.95
C GLN A 124 2.25 18.14 9.59
N GLU A 125 3.58 18.03 9.75
CA GLU A 125 4.53 19.08 9.39
C GLU A 125 4.53 19.37 7.87
N ASN A 126 4.67 18.34 7.04
CA ASN A 126 4.66 18.48 5.59
C ASN A 126 3.31 18.93 5.04
N TYR A 127 2.21 18.61 5.75
CA TYR A 127 0.89 19.14 5.42
C TYR A 127 0.86 20.66 5.56
N MET A 128 1.35 21.20 6.68
CA MET A 128 1.40 22.65 6.89
C MET A 128 2.26 23.35 5.84
N ARG A 129 3.42 22.75 5.51
CA ARG A 129 4.30 23.25 4.45
C ARG A 129 3.61 23.25 3.09
N TYR A 130 3.01 22.12 2.70
CA TYR A 130 2.32 21.97 1.41
C TYR A 130 1.15 22.95 1.26
N TYR A 131 0.38 23.15 2.34
CA TYR A 131 -0.76 24.08 2.34
C TYR A 131 -0.31 25.54 2.20
N GLY A 132 0.82 25.91 2.80
CA GLY A 132 1.40 27.24 2.70
C GLY A 132 2.01 27.60 1.33
N MET A 133 2.25 26.61 0.46
CA MET A 133 2.75 26.84 -0.91
C MET A 133 1.64 27.39 -1.78
N SER A 134 1.92 28.44 -2.56
CA SER A 134 0.96 29.06 -3.49
C SER A 134 1.13 28.59 -4.94
N GLY A 135 2.34 28.13 -5.31
CA GLY A 135 2.66 27.68 -6.67
C GLY A 135 2.31 26.22 -6.94
N MET A 136 1.67 25.95 -8.09
CA MET A 136 1.40 24.58 -8.54
C MET A 136 2.70 23.80 -8.79
N GLU A 137 3.69 24.40 -9.44
CA GLU A 137 4.99 23.79 -9.70
C GLU A 137 5.76 23.49 -8.40
N GLU A 138 5.69 24.40 -7.43
CA GLU A 138 6.31 24.19 -6.12
C GLU A 138 5.69 22.99 -5.38
N ARG A 139 4.36 22.89 -5.40
CA ARG A 139 3.63 21.75 -4.82
C ARG A 139 3.96 20.44 -5.53
N LYS A 140 4.05 20.46 -6.86
CA LYS A 140 4.43 19.29 -7.68
C LYS A 140 5.85 18.84 -7.33
N GLU A 141 6.79 19.77 -7.25
CA GLU A 141 8.17 19.51 -6.86
C GLU A 141 8.28 18.91 -5.44
N PHE A 142 7.50 19.43 -4.50
CA PHE A 142 7.45 18.92 -3.14
C PHE A 142 6.91 17.49 -3.08
N LEU A 143 5.86 17.18 -3.83
CA LEU A 143 5.30 15.83 -3.92
C LEU A 143 6.28 14.87 -4.61
N ARG A 144 6.99 15.32 -5.66
CA ARG A 144 8.05 14.54 -6.34
C ARG A 144 9.14 14.13 -5.35
N LYS A 145 9.67 15.08 -4.56
CA LYS A 145 10.63 14.80 -3.48
C LYS A 145 10.08 13.84 -2.42
N THR A 146 8.80 14.02 -2.05
CA THR A 146 8.13 13.16 -1.07
C THR A 146 7.98 11.72 -1.59
N LEU A 147 7.67 11.54 -2.87
CA LEU A 147 7.58 10.23 -3.50
C LEU A 147 8.93 9.51 -3.52
N ILE A 148 10.01 10.21 -3.91
CA ILE A 148 11.38 9.67 -3.85
C ILE A 148 11.72 9.21 -2.43
N ALA A 149 11.45 10.05 -1.42
CA ALA A 149 11.71 9.70 -0.02
C ALA A 149 10.91 8.47 0.43
N ASN A 150 9.65 8.34 0.01
CA ASN A 150 8.83 7.16 0.30
C ASN A 150 9.37 5.89 -0.36
N LEU A 151 9.82 5.97 -1.63
CA LEU A 151 10.43 4.84 -2.34
C LEU A 151 11.74 4.39 -1.68
N ILE A 152 12.57 5.33 -1.25
CA ILE A 152 13.81 5.04 -0.49
C ILE A 152 13.48 4.39 0.86
N SER A 153 12.49 4.92 1.58
CA SER A 153 12.08 4.39 2.88
C SER A 153 11.54 2.95 2.79
N MET A 154 10.69 2.69 1.77
CA MET A 154 10.20 1.35 1.45
C MET A 154 11.37 0.42 1.11
N SER A 155 12.27 0.85 0.22
CA SER A 155 13.44 0.07 -0.20
C SER A 155 14.31 -0.34 0.97
N LYS A 156 14.68 0.62 1.83
CA LYS A 156 15.50 0.36 3.02
C LYS A 156 14.84 -0.67 3.95
N SER A 157 13.53 -0.59 4.13
CA SER A 157 12.80 -1.52 5.02
C SER A 157 12.70 -2.94 4.46
N LEU A 158 12.76 -3.08 3.12
CA LEU A 158 12.79 -4.34 2.38
C LEU A 158 14.22 -4.82 2.11
N ASP A 159 15.20 -4.25 2.81
CA ASP A 159 16.62 -4.59 2.70
C ASP A 159 17.19 -4.40 1.28
N TYR A 160 16.61 -3.44 0.53
CA TYR A 160 17.07 -3.00 -0.77
C TYR A 160 17.82 -1.67 -0.68
N GLN A 161 19.12 -1.69 -0.94
CA GLN A 161 19.90 -0.46 -1.13
C GLN A 161 19.71 0.02 -2.58
N VAL A 162 19.12 1.21 -2.73
CA VAL A 162 18.94 1.81 -4.07
C VAL A 162 20.31 2.23 -4.62
N PRO A 163 20.78 1.65 -5.75
CA PRO A 163 22.16 1.84 -6.21
C PRO A 163 22.36 3.11 -7.06
N GLY A 164 21.32 3.90 -7.28
CA GLY A 164 21.37 5.08 -8.14
C GLY A 164 20.24 6.07 -7.90
N MET A 165 20.14 7.07 -8.77
CA MET A 165 19.14 8.13 -8.64
C MET A 165 17.76 7.65 -9.10
N ILE A 166 16.76 7.82 -8.22
CA ILE A 166 15.35 7.66 -8.59
C ILE A 166 14.92 8.92 -9.35
N LYS A 167 14.61 8.75 -10.63
CA LYS A 167 13.92 9.70 -11.49
C LYS A 167 12.43 9.41 -11.38
N CYS A 168 11.64 10.40 -10.99
CA CYS A 168 10.19 10.30 -11.01
C CYS A 168 9.54 11.63 -11.33
N ASP A 169 8.32 11.57 -11.85
CA ASP A 169 7.39 12.70 -11.88
C ASP A 169 6.02 12.24 -11.35
N VAL A 170 5.23 13.17 -10.82
CA VAL A 170 3.96 12.87 -10.16
C VAL A 170 2.84 13.77 -10.69
N ASP A 171 1.72 13.16 -11.06
CA ASP A 171 0.52 13.87 -11.48
C ASP A 171 -0.68 13.39 -10.65
N VAL A 172 -1.01 14.20 -9.64
CA VAL A 172 -2.01 13.83 -8.64
C VAL A 172 -2.90 15.00 -8.26
N LYS A 173 -4.12 14.66 -7.87
CA LYS A 173 -5.13 15.58 -7.34
C LYS A 173 -5.36 15.30 -5.87
N ILE A 174 -5.64 16.37 -5.12
CA ILE A 174 -5.98 16.27 -3.70
C ILE A 174 -7.31 15.54 -3.55
N ARG A 175 -7.37 14.61 -2.61
CA ARG A 175 -8.58 13.94 -2.15
C ARG A 175 -8.66 14.01 -0.63
N LYS A 176 -9.81 14.42 -0.10
CA LYS A 176 -10.11 14.27 1.33
C LYS A 176 -10.36 12.80 1.63
N SER A 177 -9.63 12.26 2.60
CA SER A 177 -9.76 10.87 3.06
C SER A 177 -9.97 10.85 4.57
N ARG A 178 -10.39 9.70 5.10
CA ARG A 178 -10.62 9.50 6.53
C ARG A 178 -9.68 8.41 7.04
N LEU A 179 -9.00 8.70 8.14
CA LEU A 179 -8.17 7.74 8.87
C LEU A 179 -8.68 7.67 10.31
N LYS A 180 -9.36 6.57 10.66
CA LYS A 180 -10.17 6.47 11.89
C LYS A 180 -11.20 7.61 11.93
N ASP A 181 -11.13 8.49 12.91
CA ASP A 181 -12.05 9.64 13.08
C ASP A 181 -11.45 10.97 12.64
N VAL A 182 -10.29 10.93 11.96
CA VAL A 182 -9.58 12.13 11.54
C VAL A 182 -9.63 12.27 10.01
N ASN A 183 -10.01 13.47 9.55
CA ASN A 183 -9.90 13.83 8.14
C ASN A 183 -8.43 14.08 7.78
N VAL A 184 -7.96 13.45 6.72
CA VAL A 184 -6.59 13.56 6.23
C VAL A 184 -6.58 13.96 4.76
N MET A 185 -5.58 14.76 4.37
CA MET A 185 -5.30 15.06 2.98
C MET A 185 -4.54 13.89 2.35
N SER A 186 -5.08 13.38 1.25
CA SER A 186 -4.50 12.31 0.44
C SER A 186 -4.48 12.71 -1.02
N PHE A 187 -3.88 11.89 -1.86
CA PHE A 187 -3.71 12.15 -3.28
C PHE A 187 -4.21 10.98 -4.12
N ILE A 188 -4.81 11.26 -5.27
CA ILE A 188 -5.22 10.28 -6.29
C ILE A 188 -4.64 10.69 -7.65
N GLY A 189 -4.49 9.74 -8.57
CA GLY A 189 -3.79 9.93 -9.84
C GLY A 189 -2.58 9.01 -9.91
N GLY A 190 -1.53 9.43 -10.60
CA GLY A 190 -0.42 8.57 -10.94
C GLY A 190 0.95 9.23 -10.80
N PHE A 191 1.96 8.44 -11.14
CA PHE A 191 3.34 8.88 -11.23
C PHE A 191 4.09 8.03 -12.23
N CYS A 192 5.20 8.55 -12.74
CA CYS A 192 6.17 7.75 -13.48
C CYS A 192 7.46 7.67 -12.67
N ALA A 193 8.13 6.53 -12.71
CA ALA A 193 9.42 6.36 -12.05
C ALA A 193 10.31 5.34 -12.77
N ASN A 194 11.61 5.53 -12.70
CA ASN A 194 12.59 4.50 -13.07
C ASN A 194 12.75 3.45 -11.96
N PHE A 195 11.63 2.94 -11.46
CA PHE A 195 11.57 2.00 -10.35
C PHE A 195 10.48 0.95 -10.59
N LEU A 196 10.79 -0.32 -10.38
CA LEU A 196 9.84 -1.45 -10.42
C LEU A 196 9.23 -1.68 -9.06
N ILE A 197 7.90 -1.69 -9.03
CA ILE A 197 7.09 -1.91 -7.83
C ILE A 197 6.06 -2.98 -8.19
N PRO A 198 6.04 -4.12 -7.50
CA PRO A 198 4.98 -5.11 -7.66
C PRO A 198 3.60 -4.50 -7.41
N ASP A 199 2.62 -4.91 -8.22
CA ASP A 199 1.25 -4.40 -8.11
C ASP A 199 0.68 -4.60 -6.70
N TYR A 200 -0.12 -3.61 -6.29
CA TYR A 200 -0.78 -3.49 -5.01
C TYR A 200 0.14 -3.36 -3.80
N LEU A 201 1.45 -3.15 -3.95
CA LEU A 201 2.25 -2.64 -2.84
C LEU A 201 1.89 -1.19 -2.54
N GLY A 202 1.83 -0.83 -1.26
CA GLY A 202 1.52 0.54 -0.84
C GLY A 202 2.77 1.40 -0.69
N ILE A 203 2.65 2.69 -0.96
CA ILE A 203 3.72 3.69 -0.80
C ILE A 203 3.21 4.81 0.13
N GLY A 204 4.11 5.39 0.94
CA GLY A 204 3.78 6.48 1.85
C GLY A 204 3.31 6.03 3.22
N LYS A 205 2.33 6.73 3.80
CA LYS A 205 1.85 6.49 5.17
C LYS A 205 0.64 5.59 5.21
N SER A 206 0.44 4.93 6.35
CA SER A 206 -0.72 4.05 6.60
C SER A 206 -0.87 2.91 5.57
N VAL A 207 0.24 2.44 5.01
CA VAL A 207 0.29 1.37 4.01
C VAL A 207 -0.33 0.07 4.53
N SER A 208 -0.10 -0.27 5.80
CA SER A 208 -0.72 -1.45 6.42
C SER A 208 -2.24 -1.35 6.52
N ARG A 209 -2.82 -0.16 6.36
CA ARG A 209 -4.27 0.07 6.35
C ARG A 209 -4.79 0.39 4.95
N GLY A 210 -3.99 0.10 3.92
CA GLY A 210 -4.43 0.07 2.54
C GLY A 210 -4.25 1.36 1.76
N PHE A 211 -3.56 2.36 2.30
CA PHE A 211 -3.26 3.59 1.57
C PHE A 211 -2.09 3.41 0.60
N GLY A 212 -2.13 4.20 -0.49
CA GLY A 212 -1.06 4.35 -1.47
C GLY A 212 -0.74 3.09 -2.27
N ALA A 213 -1.68 2.15 -2.39
CA ALA A 213 -1.53 0.99 -3.25
C ALA A 213 -1.30 1.45 -4.69
N VAL A 214 -0.31 0.89 -5.36
CA VAL A 214 0.01 1.23 -6.76
C VAL A 214 -0.24 0.06 -7.69
N ILE A 215 -0.65 0.35 -8.91
CA ILE A 215 -0.67 -0.62 -10.01
C ILE A 215 0.13 -0.04 -11.16
N LYS A 216 0.87 -0.89 -11.86
CA LYS A 216 1.54 -0.48 -13.09
C LYS A 216 0.48 -0.14 -14.13
N SER A 217 0.63 1.02 -14.76
CA SER A 217 -0.28 1.51 -15.78
C SER A 217 0.30 1.23 -17.16
N ASP A 218 -0.49 0.60 -18.03
CA ASP A 218 -0.14 0.35 -19.43
C ASP A 218 -0.32 1.59 -20.33
N VAL A 219 -0.50 2.78 -19.75
CA VAL A 219 -0.57 4.03 -20.53
C VAL A 219 0.74 4.16 -21.32
N ARG A 220 0.62 3.83 -22.61
CA ARG A 220 1.63 4.07 -23.63
C ARG A 220 2.02 5.54 -23.52
N ASN A 221 3.31 5.77 -23.44
CA ASN A 221 3.90 7.10 -23.52
C ASN A 221 3.19 7.88 -24.65
N PRO A 222 2.55 9.04 -24.38
CA PRO A 222 1.88 9.81 -25.43
C PRO A 222 2.84 10.30 -26.53
N ASP A 223 4.15 10.18 -26.31
CA ASP A 223 5.20 10.56 -27.27
C ASP A 223 5.75 9.35 -28.05
N LYS A 224 4.88 8.52 -28.64
CA LYS A 224 5.24 7.61 -29.73
C LYS A 224 4.35 7.83 -30.94
#